data_AF-T1A6B4-F1
#
_entry.id   AF-T1A6B4-F1
#
_cell.length_a   1.000
_cell.length_b   1.000
_cell.length_c   1.000
_cell.angle_alpha   90.00
_cell.angle_beta   90.00
_cell.angle_gamma   90.00
#
_symmetry.space_group_name_H-M   'P 1'
#
loop_
_entity.id
_entity.type
_entity.pdbx_description
1 polymer ?
#
loop_
_entity_poly.entity_id
_entity_poly.type
_entity_poly.pdbx_seq_one_letter_code
_entity_poly.pdbx_strand_id
1 'polypeptide(L)' 'MNQSQRPLPWQVTFSFSRALQEPPLGAWAGQAERVVPAQKLFAHRVRLNSLARMGRYSHELEEAV' A
#
# COMPACT_ATOMS: atom_id res chain seq x y z
N MET A 1 -11.86 -5.96 6.88
CA MET A 1 -13.04 -5.68 6.02
C MET A 1 -13.24 -6.76 4.96
N ASN A 2 -12.29 -6.93 4.02
CA ASN A 2 -12.43 -7.90 2.93
C ASN A 2 -12.23 -9.38 3.30
N GLN A 3 -11.86 -9.69 4.55
CA GLN A 3 -11.81 -11.06 5.10
C GLN A 3 -13.00 -11.36 6.05
N SER A 4 -14.04 -10.51 6.06
CA SER A 4 -15.21 -10.69 6.92
C SER A 4 -15.99 -11.96 6.59
N GLN A 5 -16.47 -12.69 7.61
CA GLN A 5 -17.34 -13.87 7.46
C GLN A 5 -18.72 -13.54 6.89
N ARG A 6 -19.12 -12.26 6.93
CA ARG A 6 -20.30 -11.74 6.23
C ARG A 6 -19.83 -10.88 5.06
N PRO A 7 -19.88 -11.38 3.82
CA PRO A 7 -19.45 -10.61 2.66
C PRO A 7 -20.39 -9.43 2.44
N LEU A 8 -19.81 -8.29 2.06
CA LEU A 8 -20.56 -7.09 1.71
C LEU A 8 -21.01 -7.19 0.25
N PRO A 9 -22.21 -6.71 -0.11
CA PRO A 9 -22.71 -6.83 -1.48
C PRO A 9 -22.07 -5.79 -2.44
N TRP A 10 -21.23 -4.89 -1.93
CA TRP A 10 -20.47 -3.91 -2.71
C TRP A 10 -18.96 -4.10 -2.53
N GLN A 11 -18.20 -3.64 -3.52
CA GLN A 11 -16.73 -3.67 -3.47
C GLN A 11 -16.21 -2.73 -2.37
N VAL A 12 -15.32 -3.24 -1.52
CA VAL A 12 -14.57 -2.42 -0.57
C VAL A 12 -13.14 -2.28 -1.07
N THR A 13 -12.79 -1.05 -1.45
CA THR A 13 -11.47 -0.70 -1.95
C THR A 13 -10.96 0.57 -1.27
N PHE A 14 -9.78 1.03 -1.68
CA PHE A 14 -9.10 2.16 -1.07
C PHE A 14 -9.11 3.38 -2.00
N SER A 15 -9.14 4.56 -1.39
CA SER A 15 -8.89 5.85 -2.03
C SER A 15 -8.04 6.67 -1.08
N PHE A 16 -6.76 6.31 -1.00
CA PHE A 16 -5.83 6.83 0.00
C PHE A 16 -4.90 7.88 -0.59
N SER A 17 -4.81 9.03 0.08
CA SER A 17 -3.79 10.05 -0.18
C SER A 17 -2.60 9.84 0.75
N ARG A 18 -2.62 10.44 1.94
CA ARG A 18 -1.47 10.46 2.87
C ARG A 18 -0.97 9.05 3.22
N ALA A 19 -1.85 8.11 3.50
CA ALA A 19 -1.45 6.74 3.86
C ALA A 19 -0.67 6.00 2.77
N LEU A 20 -0.79 6.44 1.51
CA LEU A 20 -0.11 5.83 0.37
C LEU A 20 1.12 6.64 -0.06
N GLN A 21 1.10 7.96 0.13
CA GLN A 21 2.15 8.88 -0.31
C GLN A 21 3.17 9.27 0.77
N GLU A 22 2.81 9.26 2.06
CA GLU A 22 3.71 9.73 3.13
C GLU A 22 5.01 8.91 3.21
N PRO A 23 5.00 7.56 3.26
CA PRO A 23 6.25 6.79 3.33
C PRO A 23 7.22 7.04 2.16
N PRO A 24 6.78 6.97 0.88
CA PRO A 24 7.68 7.24 -0.23
C PRO A 24 8.08 8.72 -0.34
N LEU A 25 7.24 9.67 0.11
CA LEU A 25 7.61 11.08 0.17
C LEU A 25 8.74 11.31 1.19
N GLY A 26 8.66 10.67 2.35
CA GLY A 26 9.72 10.70 3.37
C GLY A 26 11.02 10.07 2.87
N ALA A 27 10.94 8.97 2.11
CA ALA A 27 12.11 8.35 1.51
C ALA A 27 12.75 9.18 0.39
N TRP A 28 11.93 9.81 -0.45
CA TRP A 28 12.40 10.69 -1.53
C TRP A 28 13.08 11.94 -0.97
N ALA A 29 12.46 12.61 0.01
CA ALA A 29 12.97 13.82 0.66
C ALA A 29 13.40 14.94 -0.33
N GLY A 30 12.82 14.99 -1.53
CA GLY A 30 13.18 15.96 -2.57
C GLY A 30 14.50 15.68 -3.31
N GLN A 31 15.15 14.54 -3.04
CA GLN A 31 16.47 14.20 -3.57
C GLN A 31 16.34 13.39 -4.87
N ALA A 32 16.98 13.83 -5.95
CA ALA A 32 16.87 13.21 -7.27
C ALA A 32 17.41 11.76 -7.27
N GLU A 33 18.49 11.52 -6.54
CA GLU A 33 19.10 10.22 -6.33
C GLU A 33 18.19 9.22 -5.59
N ARG A 34 17.16 9.72 -4.88
CA ARG A 34 16.21 8.90 -4.10
C ARG A 34 14.89 8.61 -4.83
N VAL A 35 14.74 9.04 -6.08
CA VAL A 35 13.51 8.80 -6.85
C VAL A 35 13.22 7.31 -7.00
N VAL A 36 14.19 6.52 -7.42
CA VAL A 36 14.03 5.06 -7.61
C VAL A 36 13.66 4.32 -6.30
N PRO A 37 14.38 4.49 -5.18
CA PRO A 37 14.00 3.84 -3.93
C PRO A 37 12.63 4.31 -3.41
N ALA A 38 12.28 5.59 -3.55
CA ALA A 38 10.95 6.08 -3.18
C ALA A 38 9.83 5.46 -4.04
N GLN A 39 10.06 5.30 -5.35
CA GLN A 39 9.11 4.62 -6.23
C GLN A 39 8.91 3.15 -5.85
N LYS A 40 9.97 2.44 -5.44
CA LYS A 40 9.86 1.05 -4.94
C LYS A 40 8.98 0.98 -3.69
N LEU A 41 9.17 1.89 -2.74
CA LEU A 41 8.34 1.98 -1.53
C LEU A 41 6.87 2.28 -1.85
N PHE A 42 6.63 3.20 -2.79
CA PHE A 42 5.28 3.51 -3.26
C PHE A 42 4.62 2.28 -3.91
N ALA A 43 5.32 1.62 -4.83
CA ALA A 43 4.82 0.42 -5.52
C ALA A 43 4.53 -0.72 -4.53
N HIS A 44 5.40 -0.92 -3.54
CA HIS A 44 5.18 -1.89 -2.47
C HIS A 44 3.90 -1.56 -1.69
N ARG A 45 3.72 -0.32 -1.24
CA ARG A 45 2.51 0.10 -0.51
C ARG A 45 1.23 -0.07 -1.35
N VAL A 46 1.28 0.26 -2.64
CA VAL A 46 0.15 0.05 -3.58
C VAL A 46 -0.16 -1.44 -3.71
N ARG A 47 0.86 -2.30 -3.82
CA ARG A 47 0.69 -3.76 -3.88
C ARG A 47 0.03 -4.31 -2.62
N LEU A 48 0.44 -3.86 -1.43
CA LEU A 48 -0.18 -4.28 -0.17
C LEU A 48 -1.66 -3.87 -0.09
N ASN A 49 -1.99 -2.65 -0.50
CA ASN A 49 -3.39 -2.19 -0.55
C ASN A 49 -4.23 -2.99 -1.57
N SER A 50 -3.65 -3.37 -2.70
CA SER A 50 -4.29 -4.27 -3.67
C SER A 50 -4.55 -5.66 -3.08
N LEU A 51 -3.58 -6.22 -2.33
CA LEU A 51 -3.75 -7.49 -1.61
C LEU A 51 -4.82 -7.37 -0.52
N ALA A 52 -4.87 -6.26 0.21
CA ALA A 52 -5.92 -5.98 1.19
C ALA A 52 -7.31 -5.88 0.56
N ARG A 53 -7.43 -5.28 -0.64
CA ARG A 53 -8.66 -5.27 -1.44
C ARG A 53 -9.14 -6.70 -1.74
N MET A 54 -8.21 -7.59 -2.10
CA MET A 54 -8.50 -8.99 -2.39
C MET A 54 -8.69 -9.86 -1.13
N GLY A 55 -8.55 -9.30 0.07
CA GLY A 55 -8.58 -10.07 1.32
C GLY A 55 -7.37 -10.98 1.51
N ARG A 56 -6.25 -10.69 0.86
CA ARG A 56 -5.00 -11.50 0.88
C ARG A 56 -3.83 -10.79 1.56
N TYR A 57 -4.07 -9.66 2.20
CA TYR A 57 -3.05 -8.99 3.00
C TYR A 57 -2.76 -9.79 4.28
N SER A 58 -1.48 -9.81 4.66
CA SER A 58 -0.98 -10.31 5.93
C SER A 58 0.18 -9.41 6.38
N HIS A 59 0.47 -9.38 7.69
CA HIS A 59 1.47 -8.47 8.24
C HIS A 59 2.89 -8.82 7.76
N GLU A 60 3.18 -10.08 7.50
CA GLU A 60 4.49 -10.57 7.05
C GLU A 60 4.89 -9.98 5.69
N LEU A 61 3.93 -9.52 4.89
CA LEU A 61 4.19 -8.90 3.58
C LEU A 61 4.80 -7.50 3.69
N GLU A 62 4.68 -6.84 4.85
CA GLU A 62 5.26 -5.49 5.09
C GLU A 62 6.79 -5.50 5.11
N GLU A 63 7.41 -6.65 5.42
CA GLU A 63 8.87 -6.77 5.54
C GLU A 63 9.56 -7.05 4.20
N ALA A 64 8.81 -7.30 3.12
CA ALA A 64 9.33 -7.69 1.81
C ALA A 64 9.69 -6.49 0.90
N VAL A 65 10.25 -5.41 1.46
CA VAL A 65 10.60 -4.15 0.77
C VAL A 65 12.02 -4.16 0.22
#